data_AF-A0A9W9Z6T0-F1
#
_entry.id   AF-A0A9W9Z6T0-F1
#
_cell.length_a   1.000
_cell.length_b   1.000
_cell.length_c   1.000
_cell.angle_alpha   90.00
_cell.angle_beta   90.00
_cell.angle_gamma   90.00
#
_symmetry.space_group_name_H-M   'P 1'
#
loop_
_entity.id
_entity.type
_entity.pdbx_description
1 polymer ?
#
loop_
_entity_poly.entity_id
_entity_poly.type
_entity_poly.pdbx_seq_one_letter_code
_entity_poly.pdbx_strand_id
1 'polypeptide(L)'
;MEASTGLEVELCNECIEWAKEEKRTFLRQALQARLVGLYLDTKDYTRALQLGSKLLKELKKLDDKALLVEVQLVESKVYHNLSNNPKSRAALTSARTTANGIYCPPKLQASLDQQSGILHAEEKDFKTAYSYFYEAFEGFDSIDNPKAVSALKYMLLCKIMLNSPDDVQSIISGKLALRYSGSQLIAMKSIANASHNRSLSEFQQALNTFKQELTEDPMIRTHLDALYDNLLEQNLSRIIEPFARVQIEHVAKLIALPLNLVEKKLSQMILDKKLHGILDQGSGILVVFDETPVDKTYESTLELVHEMGKVVDALYSKAKKLQ
;
A
#
# COMPACT_ATOMS: atom_id res chain seq x y z
N MET A 1 -17.18 -13.77 14.29
CA MET A 1 -18.57 -13.71 13.79
C MET A 1 -18.53 -12.78 12.61
N GLU A 2 -18.53 -13.38 11.42
CA GLU A 2 -18.59 -12.67 10.14
C GLU A 2 -20.06 -12.37 9.87
N ALA A 3 -20.41 -11.09 9.90
CA ALA A 3 -21.76 -10.57 9.75
C ALA A 3 -22.30 -10.85 8.34
N SER A 4 -22.97 -11.98 8.15
CA SER A 4 -23.35 -12.49 6.83
C SER A 4 -24.86 -12.41 6.55
N THR A 5 -25.71 -12.14 7.56
CA THR A 5 -27.16 -12.34 7.43
C THR A 5 -28.06 -11.13 7.72
N GLY A 6 -27.51 -9.94 8.02
CA GLY A 6 -28.31 -8.72 8.27
C GLY A 6 -29.10 -8.73 9.60
N LEU A 7 -29.50 -9.91 10.10
CA LEU A 7 -30.11 -10.13 11.41
C LEU A 7 -29.27 -9.58 12.57
N GLU A 8 -27.95 -9.64 12.46
CA GLU A 8 -27.05 -9.09 13.50
C GLU A 8 -27.22 -7.58 13.67
N VAL A 9 -27.49 -6.87 12.57
CA VAL A 9 -27.74 -5.42 12.57
C VAL A 9 -29.12 -5.13 13.15
N GLU A 10 -30.14 -5.91 12.79
CA GLU A 10 -31.50 -5.78 13.34
C GLU A 10 -31.49 -6.02 14.87
N LEU A 11 -30.91 -7.12 15.32
CA LEU A 11 -30.78 -7.44 16.74
C LEU A 11 -30.00 -6.36 17.50
N CYS A 12 -28.91 -5.83 16.94
CA CYS A 12 -28.17 -4.75 17.58
C CYS A 12 -29.02 -3.47 17.70
N ASN A 13 -29.86 -3.16 16.70
CA ASN A 13 -30.77 -2.03 16.78
C ASN A 13 -31.87 -2.24 17.84
N GLU A 14 -32.45 -3.45 17.93
CA GLU A 14 -33.43 -3.79 18.97
C GLU A 14 -32.82 -3.65 20.38
N CYS A 15 -31.61 -4.18 20.58
CA CYS A 15 -30.86 -4.03 21.85
C CYS A 15 -30.57 -2.56 22.18
N ILE A 16 -30.31 -1.72 21.17
CA ILE A 16 -30.09 -0.28 21.35
C ILE A 16 -31.39 0.42 21.76
N GLU A 17 -32.53 0.09 21.16
CA GLU A 17 -33.83 0.63 21.56
C GLU A 17 -34.19 0.23 23.00
N TRP A 18 -34.03 -1.05 23.34
CA TRP A 18 -34.21 -1.52 24.71
C TRP A 18 -33.29 -0.78 25.71
N ALA A 19 -32.02 -0.57 25.36
CA ALA A 19 -31.10 0.18 26.21
C ALA A 19 -31.50 1.67 26.38
N LYS A 20 -32.19 2.27 25.40
CA LYS A 20 -32.76 3.62 25.52
C LYS A 20 -33.98 3.63 26.44
N GLU A 21 -34.87 2.66 26.31
CA GLU A 21 -36.06 2.51 27.16
C GLU A 21 -35.67 2.36 28.64
N GLU A 22 -34.69 1.51 28.91
CA GLU A 22 -34.11 1.27 30.24
C GLU A 22 -33.14 2.38 30.71
N LYS A 23 -32.91 3.41 29.89
CA LYS A 23 -32.00 4.55 30.18
C LYS A 23 -30.56 4.14 30.53
N ARG A 24 -30.06 3.04 29.98
CA ARG A 24 -28.69 2.53 30.19
C ARG A 24 -27.71 3.13 29.20
N THR A 25 -27.16 4.30 29.53
CA THR A 25 -26.29 5.09 28.63
C THR A 25 -25.01 4.38 28.21
N PHE A 26 -24.26 3.77 29.15
CA PHE A 26 -23.01 3.07 28.86
C PHE A 26 -23.23 1.82 27.98
N LEU A 27 -24.28 1.05 28.27
CA LEU A 27 -24.62 -0.13 27.47
C LEU A 27 -25.00 0.28 26.05
N ARG A 28 -25.82 1.33 25.89
CA ARG A 28 -26.16 1.89 24.58
C ARG A 28 -24.92 2.26 23.78
N GLN A 29 -23.92 2.90 24.40
CA GLN A 29 -22.69 3.32 23.72
C GLN A 29 -21.84 2.12 23.28
N ALA A 30 -21.70 1.10 24.13
CA ALA A 30 -21.01 -0.15 23.77
C ALA A 30 -21.72 -0.87 22.60
N LEU A 31 -23.06 -0.93 22.64
CA LEU A 31 -23.85 -1.50 21.54
C LEU A 31 -23.73 -0.69 20.25
N GLN A 32 -23.69 0.65 20.35
CA GLN A 32 -23.46 1.53 19.21
C GLN A 32 -22.06 1.34 18.62
N ALA A 33 -21.01 1.22 19.44
CA ALA A 33 -19.66 0.93 18.95
C ALA A 33 -19.61 -0.42 18.23
N ARG A 34 -20.27 -1.44 18.78
CA ARG A 34 -20.40 -2.75 18.13
C ARG A 34 -21.14 -2.65 16.80
N LEU A 35 -22.23 -1.88 16.74
CA LEU A 35 -23.01 -1.64 15.53
C LEU A 35 -22.20 -0.91 14.44
N VAL A 36 -21.36 0.07 14.81
CA VAL A 36 -20.44 0.72 13.86
C VAL A 36 -19.45 -0.29 13.28
N GLY A 37 -18.95 -1.23 14.10
CA GLY A 37 -18.14 -2.36 13.63
C GLY A 37 -18.88 -3.28 12.66
N LEU A 38 -20.14 -3.62 12.95
CA LEU A 38 -20.97 -4.41 12.04
C LEU A 38 -21.22 -3.72 10.71
N TYR A 39 -21.45 -2.40 10.71
CA TYR A 39 -21.60 -1.64 9.46
C TYR A 39 -20.31 -1.62 8.63
N LEU A 40 -19.13 -1.69 9.26
CA LEU A 40 -17.88 -1.86 8.53
C LEU A 40 -17.84 -3.23 7.83
N ASP A 41 -18.25 -4.28 8.52
CA ASP A 41 -18.27 -5.66 8.01
C ASP A 41 -19.30 -5.81 6.85
N THR A 42 -20.47 -5.16 6.94
CA THR A 42 -21.49 -5.14 5.87
C THR A 42 -21.20 -4.14 4.74
N LYS A 43 -20.07 -3.40 4.82
CA LYS A 43 -19.66 -2.35 3.86
C LYS A 43 -20.61 -1.14 3.77
N ASP A 44 -21.43 -0.91 4.80
CA ASP A 44 -22.31 0.26 4.94
C ASP A 44 -21.57 1.47 5.52
N TYR A 45 -20.61 2.00 4.76
CA TYR A 45 -19.70 3.05 5.25
C TYR A 45 -20.40 4.36 5.63
N THR A 46 -21.49 4.73 4.94
CA THR A 46 -22.22 5.98 5.21
C THR A 46 -22.91 5.96 6.57
N ARG A 47 -23.60 4.85 6.89
CA ARG A 47 -24.26 4.65 8.19
C ARG A 47 -23.23 4.53 9.32
N ALA A 48 -22.12 3.83 9.07
CA ALA A 48 -21.01 3.75 10.02
C ALA A 48 -20.46 5.14 10.40
N LEU A 49 -20.21 6.02 9.42
CA LEU A 49 -19.71 7.38 9.67
C LEU A 49 -20.72 8.26 10.40
N GLN A 50 -22.01 8.18 10.05
CA GLN A 50 -23.06 8.97 10.71
C GLN A 50 -23.20 8.58 12.19
N LEU A 51 -23.22 7.27 12.48
CA LEU A 51 -23.31 6.78 13.86
C LEU A 51 -22.02 7.03 14.64
N GLY A 52 -20.85 6.76 14.04
CA GLY A 52 -19.54 7.02 14.61
C GLY A 52 -19.33 8.49 14.96
N SER A 53 -19.69 9.42 14.07
CA SER A 53 -19.57 10.87 14.34
C SER A 53 -20.43 11.33 15.51
N LYS A 54 -21.63 10.76 15.68
CA LYS A 54 -22.49 11.05 16.84
C LYS A 54 -21.87 10.50 18.12
N LEU A 55 -21.45 9.23 18.09
CA LEU A 55 -20.85 8.54 19.22
C LEU A 55 -19.55 9.21 19.70
N LEU A 56 -18.68 9.65 18.78
CA LEU A 56 -17.44 10.37 19.11
C LEU A 56 -17.69 11.68 19.84
N LYS A 57 -18.74 12.43 19.50
CA LYS A 57 -19.11 13.67 20.21
C LYS A 57 -19.55 13.42 21.63
N GLU A 58 -20.20 12.27 21.88
CA GLU A 58 -20.61 11.85 23.22
C GLU A 58 -19.42 11.31 24.02
N LEU A 59 -18.62 10.41 23.44
CA LEU A 59 -17.47 9.78 24.08
C LEU A 59 -16.36 10.80 24.44
N LYS A 60 -16.17 11.86 23.66
CA LYS A 60 -15.23 12.95 24.00
C LYS A 60 -15.61 13.73 25.27
N LYS A 61 -16.87 13.65 25.70
CA LYS A 61 -17.34 14.28 26.95
C LYS A 61 -17.23 13.34 28.16
N LEU A 62 -16.90 12.07 27.93
CA LEU A 62 -16.80 11.02 28.94
C LEU A 62 -15.33 10.58 29.07
N ASP A 63 -15.00 9.89 30.17
CA ASP A 63 -13.63 9.43 30.45
C ASP A 63 -13.36 7.97 30.00
N ASP A 64 -14.32 7.34 29.30
CA ASP A 64 -14.11 6.00 28.72
C ASP A 64 -13.26 6.09 27.45
N LYS A 65 -11.95 6.21 27.67
CA LYS A 65 -10.95 6.35 26.62
C LYS A 65 -10.75 5.05 25.83
N ALA A 66 -11.00 3.88 26.41
CA ALA A 66 -10.83 2.60 25.71
C ALA A 66 -11.87 2.45 24.59
N LEU A 67 -13.14 2.73 24.90
CA LEU A 67 -14.22 2.72 23.91
C LEU A 67 -14.01 3.82 22.86
N LEU A 68 -13.48 4.99 23.26
CA LEU A 68 -13.14 6.07 22.34
C LEU A 68 -12.10 5.65 21.29
N VAL A 69 -11.04 4.97 21.70
CA VAL A 69 -10.00 4.45 20.78
C VAL A 69 -10.60 3.42 19.81
N GLU A 70 -11.47 2.53 20.28
CA GLU A 70 -12.12 1.54 19.42
C GLU A 70 -12.96 2.20 18.32
N VAL A 71 -13.75 3.22 18.66
CA VAL A 71 -14.58 3.95 17.68
C VAL A 71 -13.71 4.75 16.71
N GLN A 72 -12.65 5.42 17.17
CA GLN A 72 -11.72 6.15 16.30
C GLN A 72 -10.97 5.21 15.35
N LEU A 73 -10.60 4.02 15.80
CA LEU A 73 -9.98 3.00 14.97
C LEU A 73 -10.94 2.51 13.87
N VAL A 74 -12.22 2.28 14.20
CA VAL A 74 -13.21 1.90 13.18
C VAL A 74 -13.45 3.05 12.21
N GLU A 75 -13.49 4.30 12.68
CA GLU A 75 -13.59 5.48 11.80
C GLU A 75 -12.41 5.56 10.81
N SER A 76 -11.18 5.32 11.26
CA SER A 76 -10.00 5.25 10.38
C SER A 76 -10.16 4.15 9.31
N LYS A 77 -10.63 2.96 9.69
CA LYS A 77 -10.90 1.86 8.74
C LYS A 77 -11.96 2.21 7.71
N VAL A 78 -13.05 2.86 8.13
CA VAL A 78 -14.12 3.29 7.21
C VAL A 78 -13.60 4.33 6.22
N TYR A 79 -12.83 5.33 6.67
CA TYR A 79 -12.25 6.33 5.75
C TYR A 79 -11.25 5.72 4.77
N HIS A 80 -10.44 4.76 5.21
CA HIS A 80 -9.53 4.03 4.32
C HIS A 80 -10.28 3.24 3.26
N ASN A 81 -11.36 2.53 3.62
CA ASN A 81 -12.20 1.81 2.66
C ASN A 81 -12.92 2.74 1.66
N LEU A 82 -13.13 4.01 2.03
CA LEU A 82 -13.64 5.07 1.14
C LEU A 82 -12.52 5.78 0.35
N SER A 83 -11.28 5.29 0.42
CA SER A 83 -10.08 5.88 -0.20
C SER A 83 -9.79 7.32 0.24
N ASN A 84 -10.23 7.70 1.45
CA ASN A 84 -9.94 9.00 2.06
C ASN A 84 -8.77 8.89 3.05
N ASN A 85 -7.57 8.77 2.51
CA ASN A 85 -6.34 8.55 3.28
C ASN A 85 -6.01 9.69 4.26
N PRO A 86 -6.18 10.98 3.92
CA PRO A 86 -5.91 12.07 4.86
C PRO A 86 -6.81 12.04 6.10
N LYS A 87 -8.11 11.76 5.94
CA LYS A 87 -9.03 11.64 7.08
C LYS A 87 -8.79 10.38 7.88
N SER A 88 -8.49 9.26 7.21
CA SER A 88 -8.14 8.01 7.86
C SER A 88 -6.92 8.17 8.78
N ARG A 89 -5.88 8.87 8.29
CA ARG A 89 -4.69 9.22 9.06
C ARG A 89 -5.01 10.12 10.25
N ALA A 90 -5.81 11.17 10.05
CA ALA A 90 -6.19 12.06 11.14
C ALA A 90 -6.94 11.32 12.27
N ALA A 91 -7.85 10.42 11.90
CA ALA A 91 -8.57 9.58 12.86
C ALA A 91 -7.61 8.63 13.61
N LEU A 92 -6.65 8.01 12.91
CA LEU A 92 -5.65 7.13 13.51
C LEU A 92 -4.70 7.88 14.45
N THR A 93 -4.22 9.07 14.06
CA THR A 93 -3.39 9.93 14.93
C THR A 93 -4.14 10.25 16.21
N SER A 94 -5.43 10.62 16.11
CA SER A 94 -6.29 10.85 17.27
C SER A 94 -6.41 9.59 18.13
N ALA A 95 -6.59 8.41 17.53
CA ALA A 95 -6.67 7.13 18.24
C ALA A 95 -5.38 6.82 19.01
N ARG A 96 -4.21 7.03 18.40
CA ARG A 96 -2.91 6.81 19.05
C ARG A 96 -2.65 7.78 20.21
N THR A 97 -3.02 9.06 20.06
CA THR A 97 -2.91 10.03 21.16
C THR A 97 -3.77 9.63 22.35
N THR A 98 -5.00 9.16 22.10
CA THR A 98 -5.88 8.67 23.16
C THR A 98 -5.36 7.36 23.76
N ALA A 99 -4.82 6.45 22.94
CA ALA A 99 -4.23 5.20 23.36
C ALA A 99 -3.03 5.39 24.29
N ASN A 100 -2.16 6.37 24.04
CA ASN A 100 -1.03 6.69 24.92
C ASN A 100 -1.46 7.15 26.32
N GLY A 101 -2.68 7.68 26.44
CA GLY A 101 -3.24 8.14 27.71
C GLY A 101 -3.84 7.03 28.58
N ILE A 102 -3.82 5.77 28.10
CA ILE A 102 -4.35 4.60 28.80
C ILE A 102 -3.46 3.37 28.61
N TYR A 103 -3.63 2.38 29.48
CA TYR A 103 -3.08 1.05 29.21
C TYR A 103 -4.03 0.33 28.23
N CYS A 104 -3.64 0.28 26.96
CA CYS A 104 -4.46 -0.36 25.93
C CYS A 104 -4.37 -1.90 26.03
N PRO A 105 -5.51 -2.62 25.89
CA PRO A 105 -5.48 -4.06 25.76
C PRO A 105 -4.62 -4.49 24.55
N PRO A 106 -3.81 -5.57 24.66
CA PRO A 106 -2.89 -5.97 23.59
C PRO A 106 -3.58 -6.18 22.22
N LYS A 107 -4.83 -6.66 22.20
CA LYS A 107 -5.64 -6.81 20.98
C LYS A 107 -5.94 -5.47 20.29
N LEU A 108 -6.21 -4.43 21.08
CA LEU A 108 -6.52 -3.10 20.56
C LEU A 108 -5.24 -2.42 20.06
N GLN A 109 -4.15 -2.55 20.81
CA GLN A 109 -2.83 -2.07 20.42
C GLN A 109 -2.40 -2.68 19.09
N ALA A 110 -2.42 -4.02 18.97
CA ALA A 110 -2.09 -4.71 17.72
C ALA A 110 -2.99 -4.28 16.54
N SER A 111 -4.25 -3.95 16.80
CA SER A 111 -5.17 -3.45 15.76
C SER A 111 -4.87 -2.01 15.34
N LEU A 112 -4.34 -1.16 16.23
CA LEU A 112 -3.86 0.18 15.91
C LEU A 112 -2.58 0.11 15.08
N ASP A 113 -1.66 -0.77 15.45
CA ASP A 113 -0.38 -0.95 14.74
C ASP A 113 -0.63 -1.55 13.35
N GLN A 114 -1.55 -2.52 13.22
CA GLN A 114 -1.96 -3.05 11.91
C GLN A 114 -2.57 -1.95 11.02
N GLN A 115 -3.42 -1.07 11.56
CA GLN A 115 -3.99 0.04 10.80
C GLN A 115 -2.92 1.08 10.40
N SER A 116 -1.94 1.31 11.28
CA SER A 116 -0.78 2.17 10.98
C SER A 116 0.02 1.60 9.82
N GLY A 117 0.31 0.30 9.85
CA GLY A 117 1.01 -0.41 8.77
C GLY A 117 0.30 -0.28 7.42
N ILE A 118 -1.03 -0.42 7.39
CA ILE A 118 -1.82 -0.29 6.16
C ILE A 118 -1.69 1.12 5.57
N LEU A 119 -1.85 2.17 6.38
CA LEU A 119 -1.74 3.55 5.89
C LEU A 119 -0.31 3.92 5.43
N HIS A 120 0.72 3.40 6.09
CA HIS A 120 2.10 3.59 5.63
C HIS A 120 2.40 2.82 4.33
N ALA A 121 1.81 1.64 4.15
CA ALA A 121 1.94 0.88 2.90
C ALA A 121 1.29 1.61 1.71
N GLU A 122 0.15 2.29 1.92
CA GLU A 122 -0.47 3.13 0.89
C GLU A 122 0.42 4.30 0.46
N GLU A 123 1.22 4.85 1.38
CA GLU A 123 2.19 5.91 1.08
C GLU A 123 3.51 5.40 0.49
N LYS A 124 3.60 4.09 0.22
CA LYS A 124 4.81 3.42 -0.27
C LYS A 124 5.98 3.42 0.71
N ASP A 125 5.74 3.76 1.97
CA ASP A 125 6.73 3.61 3.04
C ASP A 125 6.65 2.20 3.65
N PHE A 126 7.11 1.22 2.87
CA PHE A 126 7.06 -0.19 3.24
C PHE A 126 8.01 -0.55 4.39
N LYS A 127 9.04 0.26 4.64
CA LYS A 127 10.00 0.03 5.74
C LYS A 127 9.34 0.30 7.08
N THR A 128 8.66 1.44 7.21
CA THR A 128 7.93 1.79 8.43
C THR A 128 6.68 0.94 8.59
N ALA A 129 6.00 0.62 7.48
CA ALA A 129 4.87 -0.31 7.50
C ALA A 129 5.25 -1.70 8.03
N TYR A 130 6.41 -2.24 7.62
CA TYR A 130 6.92 -3.51 8.12
C TYR A 130 7.07 -3.52 9.64
N SER A 131 7.66 -2.47 10.23
CA SER A 131 7.83 -2.39 11.68
C SER A 131 6.48 -2.42 12.42
N TYR A 132 5.48 -1.67 11.93
CA TYR A 132 4.14 -1.70 12.51
C TYR A 132 3.45 -3.06 12.35
N PHE A 133 3.62 -3.74 11.21
CA PHE A 133 3.07 -5.09 11.03
C PHE A 133 3.77 -6.13 11.91
N TYR A 134 5.06 -5.96 12.18
CA TYR A 134 5.80 -6.82 13.10
C TYR A 134 5.29 -6.69 14.54
N GLU A 135 5.14 -5.46 15.03
CA GLU A 135 4.55 -5.19 16.36
C GLU A 135 3.11 -5.73 16.46
N ALA A 136 2.30 -5.54 15.41
CA ALA A 136 0.96 -6.09 15.35
C ALA A 136 0.96 -7.64 15.36
N PHE A 137 1.92 -8.27 14.68
CA PHE A 137 2.07 -9.72 14.66
C PHE A 137 2.42 -10.28 16.04
N GLU A 138 3.43 -9.72 16.73
CA GLU A 138 3.78 -10.12 18.10
C GLU A 138 2.61 -9.92 19.08
N GLY A 139 1.88 -8.81 18.93
CA GLY A 139 0.69 -8.51 19.72
C GLY A 139 -0.45 -9.49 19.47
N PHE A 140 -0.64 -9.98 18.25
CA PHE A 140 -1.67 -10.98 17.95
C PHE A 140 -1.24 -12.41 18.29
N ASP A 141 0.04 -12.77 18.14
CA ASP A 141 0.58 -14.07 18.48
C ASP A 141 0.51 -14.32 20.00
N SER A 142 0.80 -13.30 20.81
CA SER A 142 0.70 -13.38 22.28
C SER A 142 -0.71 -13.74 22.79
N ILE A 143 -1.74 -13.55 21.95
CA ILE A 143 -3.15 -13.79 22.26
C ILE A 143 -3.73 -14.95 21.43
N ASP A 144 -2.89 -15.64 20.63
CA ASP A 144 -3.30 -16.70 19.69
C ASP A 144 -4.49 -16.29 18.79
N ASN A 145 -4.48 -15.04 18.30
CA ASN A 145 -5.57 -14.50 17.48
C ASN A 145 -5.39 -14.90 16.00
N PRO A 146 -6.44 -15.37 15.29
CA PRO A 146 -6.36 -15.67 13.86
C PRO A 146 -5.90 -14.48 12.99
N LYS A 147 -6.05 -13.24 13.46
CA LYS A 147 -5.53 -12.04 12.78
C LYS A 147 -4.00 -11.98 12.69
N ALA A 148 -3.27 -12.78 13.47
CA ALA A 148 -1.82 -12.92 13.36
C ALA A 148 -1.40 -13.34 11.94
N VAL A 149 -2.18 -14.22 11.29
CA VAL A 149 -1.88 -14.68 9.92
C VAL A 149 -1.98 -13.51 8.92
N SER A 150 -2.99 -12.65 9.06
CA SER A 150 -3.13 -11.45 8.22
C SER A 150 -1.99 -10.45 8.43
N ALA A 151 -1.56 -10.24 9.67
CA ALA A 151 -0.41 -9.37 9.96
C ALA A 151 0.89 -9.93 9.36
N LEU A 152 1.12 -11.24 9.48
CA LEU A 152 2.26 -11.93 8.87
C LEU A 152 2.24 -11.80 7.34
N LYS A 153 1.07 -11.96 6.71
CA LYS A 153 0.88 -11.79 5.26
C LYS A 153 1.26 -10.38 4.78
N TYR A 154 0.81 -9.34 5.48
CA TYR A 154 1.17 -7.95 5.16
C TYR A 154 2.65 -7.66 5.39
N MET A 155 3.23 -8.25 6.44
CA MET A 155 4.67 -8.14 6.72
C MET A 155 5.52 -8.74 5.58
N LEU A 156 5.13 -9.92 5.08
CA LEU A 156 5.75 -10.53 3.92
C LEU A 156 5.58 -9.67 2.66
N LEU A 157 4.38 -9.11 2.44
CA LEU A 157 4.13 -8.23 1.30
C LEU A 157 5.07 -7.02 1.31
N CYS A 158 5.25 -6.36 2.46
CA CYS A 158 6.15 -5.22 2.58
C CYS A 158 7.60 -5.59 2.18
N LYS A 159 8.07 -6.79 2.55
CA LYS A 159 9.41 -7.25 2.17
C LYS A 159 9.54 -7.55 0.68
N ILE A 160 8.50 -8.11 0.06
CA ILE A 160 8.47 -8.29 -1.40
C ILE A 160 8.47 -6.93 -2.10
N MET A 161 7.69 -5.96 -1.61
CA MET A 161 7.65 -4.60 -2.17
C MET A 161 8.96 -3.83 -2.00
N LEU A 162 9.76 -4.15 -0.97
CA LEU A 162 11.11 -3.61 -0.77
C LEU A 162 12.18 -4.29 -1.64
N ASN A 163 11.80 -5.18 -2.56
CA ASN A 163 12.70 -5.98 -3.39
C ASN A 163 13.70 -6.83 -2.57
N SER A 164 13.35 -7.26 -1.36
CA SER A 164 14.18 -8.16 -0.53
C SER A 164 13.51 -9.52 -0.30
N PRO A 165 13.35 -10.35 -1.35
CA PRO A 165 12.69 -11.66 -1.24
C PRO A 165 13.47 -12.68 -0.39
N ASP A 166 14.78 -12.48 -0.18
CA ASP A 166 15.60 -13.36 0.66
C ASP A 166 15.22 -13.27 2.15
N ASP A 167 14.83 -12.07 2.59
CA ASP A 167 14.28 -11.84 3.93
C ASP A 167 12.96 -12.61 4.11
N VAL A 168 12.15 -12.72 3.05
CA VAL A 168 10.86 -13.44 3.08
C VAL A 168 11.08 -14.92 3.34
N GLN A 169 12.04 -15.55 2.65
CA GLN A 169 12.36 -16.95 2.90
C GLN A 169 12.85 -17.16 4.34
N SER A 170 13.68 -16.24 4.84
CA SER A 170 14.19 -16.27 6.22
C SER A 170 13.05 -16.14 7.24
N ILE A 171 12.13 -15.20 7.05
CA ILE A 171 10.96 -14.99 7.92
C ILE A 171 10.05 -16.22 7.94
N ILE A 172 9.77 -16.82 6.78
CA ILE A 172 8.93 -18.03 6.67
C ILE A 172 9.58 -19.23 7.37
N SER A 173 10.91 -19.34 7.30
CA SER A 173 11.66 -20.40 8.01
C SER A 173 11.75 -20.17 9.53
N GLY A 174 11.36 -18.99 10.01
CA GLY A 174 11.36 -18.65 11.43
C GLY A 174 10.37 -19.48 12.25
N LYS A 175 10.75 -19.78 13.50
CA LYS A 175 9.97 -20.63 14.43
C LYS A 175 8.52 -20.16 14.64
N LEU A 176 8.29 -18.84 14.71
CA LEU A 176 6.95 -18.28 14.85
C LEU A 176 6.11 -18.44 13.58
N ALA A 177 6.69 -18.20 12.41
CA ALA A 177 5.98 -18.31 11.14
C ALA A 177 5.57 -19.76 10.84
N LEU A 178 6.39 -20.74 11.24
CA LEU A 178 6.09 -22.16 11.09
C LEU A 178 4.79 -22.58 11.81
N ARG A 179 4.46 -21.94 12.95
CA ARG A 179 3.22 -22.20 13.69
C ARG A 179 1.97 -21.81 12.90
N TYR A 180 2.11 -20.81 12.03
CA TYR A 180 1.03 -20.29 11.17
C TYR A 180 1.18 -20.76 9.71
N SER A 181 1.81 -21.91 9.50
CA SER A 181 1.94 -22.51 8.17
C SER A 181 0.55 -22.80 7.58
N GLY A 182 0.27 -22.20 6.43
CA GLY A 182 -1.00 -22.36 5.71
C GLY A 182 -0.86 -21.95 4.26
N SER A 183 -1.94 -22.09 3.49
CA SER A 183 -1.96 -21.73 2.06
C SER A 183 -1.54 -20.27 1.84
N GLN A 184 -1.97 -19.35 2.71
CA GLN A 184 -1.60 -17.92 2.63
C GLN A 184 -0.08 -17.69 2.64
N LEU A 185 0.65 -18.47 3.43
CA LEU A 185 2.11 -18.36 3.51
C LEU A 185 2.79 -18.94 2.26
N ILE A 186 2.23 -20.02 1.72
CA ILE A 186 2.69 -20.64 0.47
C ILE A 186 2.46 -19.70 -0.70
N ALA A 187 1.32 -19.01 -0.75
CA ALA A 187 1.03 -17.98 -1.75
C ALA A 187 2.10 -16.87 -1.71
N MET A 188 2.38 -16.31 -0.53
CA MET A 188 3.41 -15.28 -0.37
C MET A 188 4.81 -15.79 -0.71
N LYS A 189 5.14 -17.05 -0.37
CA LYS A 189 6.40 -17.69 -0.77
C LYS A 189 6.53 -17.81 -2.27
N SER A 190 5.46 -18.22 -2.96
CA SER A 190 5.46 -18.37 -4.42
C SER A 190 5.66 -17.02 -5.13
N ILE A 191 5.03 -15.95 -4.63
CA ILE A 191 5.24 -14.59 -5.15
C ILE A 191 6.68 -14.11 -4.86
N ALA A 192 7.20 -14.35 -3.65
CA ALA A 192 8.57 -13.98 -3.30
C ALA A 192 9.59 -14.68 -4.20
N ASN A 193 9.39 -15.97 -4.49
CA ASN A 193 10.24 -16.73 -5.40
C ASN A 193 10.14 -16.20 -6.85
N ALA A 194 8.93 -15.90 -7.32
CA ALA A 194 8.73 -15.32 -8.65
C ALA A 194 9.41 -13.95 -8.78
N SER A 195 9.38 -13.14 -7.71
CA SER A 195 10.08 -11.85 -7.62
C SER A 195 11.60 -12.03 -7.60
N HIS A 196 12.13 -12.99 -6.84
CA HIS A 196 13.56 -13.32 -6.80
C HIS A 196 14.07 -13.77 -8.17
N ASN A 197 13.32 -14.66 -8.84
CA ASN A 197 13.65 -15.18 -10.17
C ASN A 197 13.38 -14.17 -11.31
N ARG A 198 12.77 -13.02 -11.00
CA ARG A 198 12.29 -12.01 -11.98
C ARG A 198 11.43 -12.64 -13.09
N SER A 199 10.62 -13.64 -12.73
CA SER A 199 9.87 -14.47 -13.68
C SER A 199 8.39 -14.09 -13.66
N LEU A 200 7.93 -13.47 -14.76
CA LEU A 200 6.53 -13.06 -14.91
C LEU A 200 5.59 -14.27 -15.04
N SER A 201 6.06 -15.37 -15.64
CA SER A 201 5.28 -16.59 -15.83
C SER A 201 4.97 -17.27 -14.50
N GLU A 202 5.97 -17.38 -13.62
CA GLU A 202 5.79 -17.91 -12.26
C GLU A 202 4.84 -17.03 -11.45
N PHE A 203 4.93 -15.70 -11.60
CA PHE A 203 4.03 -14.78 -10.93
C PHE A 203 2.56 -14.94 -11.38
N GLN A 204 2.32 -15.08 -12.69
CA GLN A 204 0.98 -15.33 -13.23
C GLN A 204 0.42 -16.71 -12.79
N GLN A 205 1.26 -17.74 -12.71
CA GLN A 205 0.87 -19.05 -12.20
C GLN A 205 0.49 -18.98 -10.71
N ALA A 206 1.29 -18.28 -9.90
CA ALA A 206 0.99 -18.04 -8.49
C ALA A 206 -0.33 -17.30 -8.31
N LEU A 207 -0.56 -16.25 -9.09
CA LEU A 207 -1.80 -15.47 -9.03
C LEU A 207 -3.02 -16.28 -9.44
N ASN A 208 -2.89 -17.19 -10.42
CA ASN A 208 -3.97 -18.08 -10.83
C ASN A 208 -4.29 -19.18 -9.81
N THR A 209 -3.26 -19.71 -9.14
CA THR A 209 -3.40 -20.78 -8.15
C THR A 209 -4.00 -20.26 -6.85
N PHE A 210 -3.56 -19.08 -6.39
CA PHE A 210 -3.91 -18.51 -5.09
C PHE A 210 -4.88 -17.32 -5.20
N LYS A 211 -5.83 -17.35 -6.15
CA LYS A 211 -6.78 -16.24 -6.38
C LYS A 211 -7.56 -15.82 -5.14
N GLN A 212 -8.07 -16.79 -4.37
CA GLN A 212 -8.84 -16.51 -3.15
C GLN A 212 -8.01 -15.72 -2.14
N GLU A 213 -6.76 -16.12 -1.91
CA GLU A 213 -5.94 -15.49 -0.88
C GLU A 213 -5.36 -14.15 -1.30
N LEU A 214 -5.10 -13.95 -2.60
CA LEU A 214 -4.43 -12.77 -3.14
C LEU A 214 -5.40 -11.70 -3.64
N THR A 215 -6.53 -12.10 -4.22
CA THR A 215 -7.48 -11.18 -4.88
C THR A 215 -8.60 -10.71 -3.96
N GLU A 216 -8.99 -11.53 -2.97
CA GLU A 216 -10.05 -11.16 -2.03
C GLU A 216 -9.59 -10.12 -1.00
N ASP A 217 -8.29 -10.04 -0.76
CA ASP A 217 -7.69 -9.09 0.17
C ASP A 217 -7.49 -7.71 -0.49
N PRO A 218 -8.22 -6.67 -0.07
CA PRO A 218 -8.18 -5.36 -0.71
C PRO A 218 -6.79 -4.70 -0.66
N MET A 219 -6.06 -4.91 0.43
CA MET A 219 -4.74 -4.30 0.64
C MET A 219 -3.73 -4.90 -0.34
N ILE A 220 -3.70 -6.23 -0.42
CA ILE A 220 -2.78 -6.94 -1.31
C ILE A 220 -3.12 -6.67 -2.77
N ARG A 221 -4.40 -6.70 -3.14
CA ARG A 221 -4.83 -6.37 -4.50
C ARG A 221 -4.30 -5.02 -4.98
N THR A 222 -4.35 -4.00 -4.12
CA THR A 222 -3.86 -2.65 -4.46
C THR A 222 -2.35 -2.64 -4.75
N HIS A 223 -1.59 -3.46 -4.05
CA HIS A 223 -0.13 -3.54 -4.24
C HIS A 223 0.29 -4.58 -5.29
N LEU A 224 -0.56 -5.56 -5.61
CA LEU A 224 -0.28 -6.58 -6.64
C LEU A 224 -0.13 -5.96 -8.03
N ASP A 225 -0.95 -4.97 -8.38
CA ASP A 225 -0.84 -4.27 -9.66
C ASP A 225 0.50 -3.53 -9.75
N ALA A 226 0.90 -2.83 -8.69
CA ALA A 226 2.18 -2.14 -8.61
C ALA A 226 3.38 -3.11 -8.65
N LEU A 227 3.23 -4.28 -8.02
CA LEU A 227 4.24 -5.33 -8.03
C LEU A 227 4.36 -5.99 -9.40
N TYR A 228 3.25 -6.21 -10.11
CA TYR A 228 3.24 -6.69 -11.49
C TYR A 228 3.99 -5.72 -12.40
N ASP A 229 3.72 -4.42 -12.27
CA ASP A 229 4.42 -3.38 -13.03
C ASP A 229 5.93 -3.40 -12.76
N ASN A 230 6.33 -3.48 -11.48
CA ASN A 230 7.74 -3.54 -11.10
C ASN A 230 8.43 -4.81 -11.61
N LEU A 231 7.77 -5.97 -11.49
CA LEU A 231 8.30 -7.24 -11.98
C LEU A 231 8.44 -7.24 -13.51
N LEU A 232 7.47 -6.66 -14.22
CA LEU A 232 7.53 -6.50 -15.67
C LEU A 232 8.72 -5.61 -16.07
N GLU A 233 8.94 -4.50 -15.36
CA GLU A 233 10.09 -3.62 -15.57
C GLU A 233 11.43 -4.34 -15.31
N GLN A 234 11.55 -5.06 -14.20
CA GLN A 234 12.78 -5.81 -13.88
C GLN A 234 13.06 -6.92 -14.90
N ASN A 235 12.01 -7.61 -15.38
CA ASN A 235 12.16 -8.65 -16.38
C ASN A 235 12.52 -8.07 -17.76
N LEU A 236 11.93 -6.93 -18.13
CA LEU A 236 12.30 -6.19 -19.35
C LEU A 236 13.76 -5.75 -19.29
N SER A 237 14.20 -5.12 -18.20
CA SER A 237 15.60 -4.71 -18.04
C SER A 237 16.56 -5.89 -18.18
N ARG A 238 16.25 -7.04 -17.54
CA ARG A 238 17.07 -8.26 -17.64
C ARG A 238 17.19 -8.81 -19.06
N ILE A 239 16.10 -8.76 -19.84
CA ILE A 239 16.09 -9.26 -21.23
C ILE A 239 16.86 -8.32 -22.15
N ILE A 240 16.82 -7.01 -21.87
CA ILE A 240 17.36 -5.97 -22.76
C ILE A 240 18.83 -5.66 -22.46
N GLU A 241 19.28 -5.80 -21.21
CA GLU A 241 20.66 -5.55 -20.76
C GLU A 241 21.77 -6.14 -21.66
N PRO A 242 21.68 -7.37 -22.21
CA PRO A 242 22.73 -7.91 -23.07
C PRO A 242 22.70 -7.40 -24.53
N PHE A 243 21.70 -6.62 -24.94
CA PHE A 243 21.51 -6.23 -26.35
C PHE A 243 21.59 -4.70 -26.55
N ALA A 244 22.46 -4.26 -27.46
CA ALA A 244 22.48 -2.86 -27.91
C ALA A 244 21.31 -2.53 -28.87
N ARG A 245 20.88 -3.51 -29.67
CA ARG A 245 19.75 -3.38 -30.61
C ARG A 245 18.93 -4.66 -30.55
N VAL A 246 17.65 -4.55 -30.22
CA VAL A 246 16.75 -5.70 -30.08
C VAL A 246 15.43 -5.47 -30.80
N GLN A 247 14.94 -6.49 -31.50
CA GLN A 247 13.61 -6.46 -32.11
C GLN A 247 12.54 -6.62 -31.03
N ILE A 248 11.52 -5.74 -31.05
CA ILE A 248 10.44 -5.76 -30.04
C ILE A 248 9.62 -7.05 -30.14
N GLU A 249 9.46 -7.61 -31.34
CA GLU A 249 8.83 -8.92 -31.55
C GLU A 249 9.52 -10.05 -30.79
N HIS A 250 10.86 -10.02 -30.73
CA HIS A 250 11.63 -11.03 -30.00
C HIS A 250 11.41 -10.92 -28.49
N VAL A 251 11.43 -9.69 -27.96
CA VAL A 251 11.12 -9.41 -26.55
C VAL A 251 9.70 -9.84 -26.20
N ALA A 252 8.72 -9.55 -27.05
CA ALA A 252 7.33 -9.94 -26.86
C ALA A 252 7.15 -11.48 -26.81
N LYS A 253 7.84 -12.22 -27.69
CA LYS A 253 7.84 -13.69 -27.67
C LYS A 253 8.46 -14.26 -26.40
N LEU A 254 9.55 -13.67 -25.90
CA LEU A 254 10.21 -14.11 -24.66
C LEU A 254 9.34 -13.89 -23.41
N ILE A 255 8.57 -12.81 -23.37
CA ILE A 255 7.71 -12.46 -22.22
C ILE A 255 6.31 -13.08 -22.34
N ALA A 256 5.97 -13.63 -23.52
CA ALA A 256 4.64 -14.15 -23.85
C ALA A 256 3.52 -13.11 -23.65
N LEU A 257 3.80 -11.86 -24.04
CA LEU A 257 2.85 -10.74 -24.00
C LEU A 257 2.64 -10.13 -25.39
N PRO A 258 1.48 -9.49 -25.65
CA PRO A 258 1.23 -8.84 -26.93
C PRO A 258 2.19 -7.65 -27.15
N LEU A 259 2.63 -7.49 -28.40
CA LEU A 259 3.62 -6.49 -28.80
C LEU A 259 3.23 -5.07 -28.38
N ASN A 260 1.96 -4.70 -28.57
CA ASN A 260 1.43 -3.38 -28.19
C ASN A 260 1.63 -3.05 -26.70
N LEU A 261 1.52 -4.04 -25.82
CA LEU A 261 1.66 -3.83 -24.38
C LEU A 261 3.13 -3.69 -23.98
N VAL A 262 4.00 -4.49 -24.61
CA VAL A 262 5.45 -4.42 -24.41
C VAL A 262 5.99 -3.07 -24.90
N GLU A 263 5.59 -2.64 -26.10
CA GLU A 263 5.99 -1.34 -26.67
C GLU A 263 5.53 -0.18 -25.78
N LYS A 264 4.27 -0.19 -25.32
CA LYS A 264 3.75 0.83 -24.42
C LYS A 264 4.54 0.87 -23.10
N LYS A 265 4.86 -0.29 -22.51
CA LYS A 265 5.64 -0.32 -21.26
C LYS A 265 7.08 0.15 -21.47
N LEU A 266 7.73 -0.24 -22.57
CA LEU A 266 9.05 0.25 -22.94
C LEU A 266 9.07 1.77 -23.13
N SER A 267 8.05 2.33 -23.78
CA SER A 267 7.92 3.77 -23.95
C SER A 267 7.79 4.50 -22.60
N GLN A 268 7.06 3.91 -21.65
CA GLN A 268 6.94 4.43 -20.29
C GLN A 268 8.28 4.36 -19.55
N MET A 269 9.03 3.25 -19.67
CA MET A 269 10.34 3.10 -19.03
C MET A 269 11.39 4.09 -19.55
N ILE A 270 11.35 4.41 -20.85
CA ILE A 270 12.21 5.43 -21.45
C ILE A 270 11.84 6.83 -20.93
N LEU A 271 10.54 7.13 -20.84
CA LEU A 271 10.06 8.42 -20.35
C LEU A 271 10.37 8.61 -18.85
N ASP A 272 10.29 7.54 -18.06
CA ASP A 272 10.66 7.51 -16.64
C ASP A 272 12.18 7.53 -16.42
N LYS A 273 13.00 7.60 -17.49
CA LYS A 273 14.48 7.56 -17.46
C LYS A 273 15.07 6.31 -16.79
N LYS A 274 14.30 5.21 -16.72
CA LYS A 274 14.79 3.93 -16.20
C LYS A 274 15.57 3.13 -17.25
N LEU A 275 15.29 3.38 -18.52
CA LEU A 275 15.96 2.76 -19.65
C LEU A 275 16.45 3.85 -20.60
N HIS A 276 17.76 3.86 -20.88
CA HIS A 276 18.36 4.75 -21.85
C HIS A 276 18.26 4.12 -23.23
N GLY A 277 17.26 4.53 -24.00
CA GLY A 277 17.05 3.98 -25.33
C GLY A 277 16.05 4.78 -26.14
N ILE A 278 16.01 4.47 -27.44
CA ILE A 278 15.02 5.00 -28.37
C ILE A 278 14.28 3.83 -29.04
N LEU A 279 12.97 3.99 -29.17
CA LEU A 279 12.10 3.06 -29.90
C LEU A 279 11.99 3.54 -31.35
N ASP A 280 12.46 2.73 -32.29
CA ASP A 280 12.20 2.91 -33.72
C ASP A 280 10.94 2.12 -34.09
N GLN A 281 9.80 2.80 -34.16
CA GLN A 281 8.51 2.21 -34.54
C GLN A 281 8.46 1.77 -36.00
N GLY A 282 9.25 2.35 -36.89
CA GLY A 282 9.26 1.99 -38.31
C GLY A 282 9.92 0.62 -38.54
N SER A 283 11.05 0.40 -37.86
CA SER A 283 11.80 -0.86 -37.96
C SER A 283 11.39 -1.90 -36.90
N GLY A 284 10.63 -1.50 -35.87
CA GLY A 284 10.27 -2.36 -34.73
C GLY A 284 11.46 -2.72 -33.84
N ILE A 285 12.45 -1.83 -33.73
CA ILE A 285 13.72 -2.06 -33.03
C ILE A 285 13.84 -1.11 -31.84
N LEU A 286 14.21 -1.65 -30.69
CA LEU A 286 14.68 -0.88 -29.54
C LEU A 286 16.21 -0.75 -29.64
N VAL A 287 16.70 0.49 -29.64
CA VAL A 287 18.12 0.81 -29.56
C VAL A 287 18.41 1.28 -28.15
N VAL A 288 19.29 0.56 -27.45
CA VAL A 288 19.74 0.87 -26.10
C VAL A 288 21.06 1.62 -26.20
N PHE A 289 21.17 2.71 -25.46
CA PHE A 289 22.39 3.50 -25.36
C PHE A 289 23.05 3.27 -24.02
N ASP A 290 24.38 3.19 -24.01
CA ASP A 290 25.14 3.31 -22.77
C ASP A 290 24.97 4.74 -22.24
N GLU A 291 24.98 4.91 -20.91
CA GLU A 291 24.97 6.22 -20.28
C GLU A 291 26.20 7.01 -20.76
N THR A 292 26.00 7.94 -21.69
CA THR A 292 27.02 8.91 -22.05
C THR A 292 27.14 9.90 -20.89
N PRO A 293 28.30 10.00 -20.21
CA PRO A 293 28.46 10.98 -19.16
C PRO A 293 28.24 12.37 -19.77
N VAL A 294 27.25 13.09 -19.26
CA VAL A 294 27.01 14.47 -19.68
C VAL A 294 28.22 15.27 -19.22
N ASP A 295 28.99 15.78 -20.18
CA ASP A 295 30.18 16.56 -19.86
C ASP A 295 29.73 17.84 -19.16
N LYS A 296 30.02 17.97 -17.86
CA LYS A 296 29.66 19.16 -17.05
C LYS A 296 30.15 20.45 -17.69
N THR A 297 31.23 20.36 -18.47
CA THR A 297 31.79 21.43 -19.28
C THR A 297 30.76 22.02 -20.24
N TYR A 298 29.96 21.20 -20.94
CA TYR A 298 28.96 21.70 -21.89
C TYR A 298 27.82 22.43 -21.18
N GLU A 299 27.38 21.93 -20.03
CA GLU A 299 26.35 22.58 -19.21
C GLU A 299 26.83 23.96 -18.70
N SER A 300 28.04 24.02 -18.14
CA SER A 300 28.65 25.29 -17.71
C SER A 300 28.88 26.26 -18.86
N THR A 301 29.20 25.76 -20.06
CA THR A 301 29.39 26.61 -21.24
C THR A 301 28.05 27.19 -21.72
N LEU A 302 26.97 26.40 -21.70
CA LEU A 302 25.62 26.86 -22.05
C LEU A 302 25.11 27.90 -21.05
N GLU A 303 25.32 27.70 -19.75
CA GLU A 303 25.01 28.70 -18.72
C GLU A 303 25.79 29.99 -18.95
N LEU A 304 27.09 29.90 -19.23
CA LEU A 304 27.93 31.06 -19.48
C LEU A 304 27.48 31.84 -20.73
N VAL A 305 27.09 31.15 -21.81
CA VAL A 305 26.53 31.79 -23.00
C VAL A 305 25.21 32.51 -22.67
N HIS A 306 24.35 31.90 -21.85
CA HIS A 306 23.10 32.52 -21.43
C HIS A 306 23.32 33.78 -20.57
N GLU A 307 24.25 33.73 -19.61
CA GLU A 307 24.60 34.88 -18.78
C GLU A 307 25.28 35.99 -19.58
N MET A 308 26.14 35.67 -20.53
CA MET A 308 26.70 36.66 -21.45
C MET A 308 25.61 37.35 -22.29
N GLY A 309 24.58 36.61 -22.74
CA GLY A 309 23.41 37.19 -23.42
C GLY A 309 22.70 38.24 -22.56
N LYS A 310 22.43 37.92 -21.28
CA LYS A 310 21.82 38.87 -20.32
C LYS A 310 22.66 40.13 -20.13
N VAL A 311 23.99 39.98 -20.08
CA VAL A 311 24.91 41.13 -19.95
C VAL A 311 24.84 42.03 -21.19
N VAL A 312 24.81 41.45 -22.39
CA VAL A 312 24.67 42.20 -23.64
C VAL A 312 23.33 42.96 -23.67
N ASP A 313 22.22 42.34 -23.29
CA ASP A 313 20.92 43.01 -23.21
C ASP A 313 20.91 44.15 -22.18
N ALA A 314 21.54 43.94 -21.02
CA ALA A 314 21.70 44.96 -20.00
C ALA A 314 22.52 46.16 -20.50
N LEU A 315 23.59 45.92 -21.26
CA LEU A 315 24.40 46.96 -21.88
C LEU A 315 23.60 47.76 -22.93
N TYR A 316 22.85 47.09 -23.80
CA TYR A 316 21.94 47.76 -24.74
C TYR A 316 20.90 48.63 -24.03
N SER A 317 20.31 48.13 -22.94
CA SER A 317 19.32 48.88 -22.15
C SER A 317 19.92 50.15 -21.51
N LYS A 318 21.17 50.08 -21.06
CA LYS A 318 21.88 51.23 -20.47
C LYS A 318 22.32 52.22 -21.54
N ALA A 319 22.81 51.74 -22.69
CA ALA A 319 23.16 52.60 -23.83
C ALA A 319 21.94 53.38 -24.34
N LYS A 320 20.77 52.75 -24.40
CA LYS A 320 19.51 53.40 -24.81
C LYS A 320 19.00 54.44 -23.80
N LYS A 321 19.43 54.39 -22.53
CA LYS A 321 19.12 55.41 -21.51
C LYS A 321 20.06 56.62 -21.53
N LEU A 322 21.17 56.53 -22.26
CA LEU A 322 22.17 57.60 -22.39
C LEU A 322 22.00 58.43 -23.68
N GLN A 323 21.12 58.02 -24.59
CA GLN A 323 20.58 58.82 -25.69
C GLN A 323 19.28 59.48 -25.25
#